data_AF-A0A0H2R2D8-F1
#
_entry.id   AF-A0A0H2R2D8-F1
#
_cell.length_a   1.000
_cell.length_b   1.000
_cell.length_c   1.000
_cell.angle_alpha   90.00
_cell.angle_beta   90.00
_cell.angle_gamma   90.00
#
_symmetry.space_group_name_H-M   'P 1'
#
loop_
_entity.id
_entity.type
_entity.pdbx_description
1 polymer ?
#
loop_
_entity_poly.entity_id
_entity_poly.type
_entity_poly.pdbx_seq_one_letter_code
_entity_poly.pdbx_strand_id
1 'polypeptide(L)' 'KWVPAMGIWGVGAGTAALLLLSVTPLVKREFLIKVPVLGSYYEDKTPASDKPF' A
#
# COMPACT_ATOMS: atom_id res chain seq x y z
N LYS A 1 -8.41 16.95 -25.11
CA LYS A 1 -9.54 16.54 -24.23
C LYS A 1 -9.41 15.04 -23.95
N TRP A 2 -8.59 14.66 -22.96
CA TRP A 2 -8.34 13.26 -22.52
C TRP A 2 -7.80 13.21 -21.09
N VAL A 3 -7.21 14.31 -20.61
CA VAL A 3 -6.63 14.46 -19.26
C VAL A 3 -7.52 13.91 -18.13
N PRO A 4 -8.83 14.20 -18.06
CA PRO A 4 -9.66 13.64 -16.98
C PRO A 4 -9.78 12.11 -17.05
N ALA A 5 -9.95 11.56 -18.25
CA ALA A 5 -10.06 10.11 -18.45
C ALA A 5 -8.74 9.40 -18.11
N MET A 6 -7.60 9.97 -18.51
CA MET A 6 -6.28 9.45 -18.14
C MET A 6 -6.04 9.51 -16.62
N GLY A 7 -6.54 10.56 -15.95
CA GLY A 7 -6.50 10.65 -14.49
C GLY A 7 -7.24 9.49 -13.81
N ILE A 8 -8.47 9.21 -14.25
CA ILE A 8 -9.27 8.08 -13.72
C ILE A 8 -8.56 6.74 -13.96
N TRP A 9 -8.06 6.51 -15.17
CA TRP A 9 -7.31 5.29 -15.47
C TRP A 9 -6.01 5.17 -14.67
N GLY A 10 -5.30 6.27 -14.44
CA GLY A 10 -4.10 6.30 -13.60
C GLY A 10 -4.40 5.94 -12.15
N VAL A 11 -5.48 6.48 -11.59
CA VAL A 11 -5.95 6.11 -10.24
C VAL A 11 -6.33 4.62 -10.17
N GLY A 12 -7.08 4.13 -11.16
CA GLY A 12 -7.49 2.73 -11.21
C GLY A 12 -6.30 1.77 -11.33
N ALA A 13 -5.41 2.02 -12.28
CA ALA A 13 -4.21 1.21 -12.50
C ALA A 13 -3.25 1.27 -11.30
N GLY A 14 -3.03 2.45 -10.72
CA GLY A 14 -2.22 2.62 -9.52
C GLY A 14 -2.80 1.87 -8.31
N THR A 15 -4.12 1.93 -8.13
CA THR A 15 -4.82 1.18 -7.07
C THR A 15 -4.70 -0.33 -7.28
N ALA A 16 -4.88 -0.81 -8.52
CA ALA A 16 -4.71 -2.23 -8.85
C ALA A 16 -3.27 -2.71 -8.59
N ALA A 17 -2.27 -1.91 -8.97
CA ALA A 17 -0.87 -2.21 -8.69
C ALA A 17 -0.58 -2.29 -7.18
N LEU A 18 -1.07 -1.32 -6.40
CA LEU A 18 -0.94 -1.33 -4.94
C LEU A 18 -1.64 -2.53 -4.30
N LEU A 19 -2.80 -2.95 -4.82
CA LEU A 19 -3.51 -4.13 -4.35
C LEU A 19 -2.67 -5.40 -4.57
N LEU A 20 -2.16 -5.59 -5.79
CA LEU A 20 -1.33 -6.75 -6.14
C LEU A 20 -0.01 -6.76 -5.35
N LEU A 21 0.61 -5.60 -5.18
CA LEU A 21 1.86 -5.44 -4.42
C LEU A 21 1.64 -5.30 -2.91
N SER A 22 0.41 -5.36 -2.43
CA SER A 22 0.12 -5.18 -1.00
C SER A 22 0.77 -6.26 -0.14
N VAL A 23 1.13 -7.42 -0.69
CA VAL A 23 1.85 -8.50 0.01
C VAL A 23 3.35 -8.21 0.17
N THR A 24 3.92 -7.31 -0.64
CA THR A 24 5.35 -7.03 -0.67
C THR A 24 5.73 -6.19 0.57
N PRO A 25 6.68 -6.65 1.42
CA PRO A 25 7.00 -5.97 2.68
C PRO A 25 7.41 -4.50 2.51
N LEU A 26 8.14 -4.19 1.43
CA LEU A 26 8.59 -2.84 1.15
C LEU A 26 7.42 -1.88 0.87
N VAL A 27 6.40 -2.34 0.13
CA VAL A 27 5.21 -1.53 -0.18
C VAL A 27 4.36 -1.29 1.05
N LYS A 28 4.21 -2.32 1.91
CA LYS A 28 3.53 -2.16 3.21
C LYS A 28 4.22 -1.12 4.09
N ARG A 29 5.53 -1.29 4.32
CA ARG A 29 6.31 -0.50 5.28
C ARG A 29 6.57 0.93 4.81
N GLU A 30 6.84 1.13 3.52
CA GLU A 30 7.24 2.45 3.03
C GLU A 30 6.08 3.30 2.53
N PHE A 31 4.97 2.67 2.12
CA PHE A 31 3.84 3.37 1.51
C PHE A 31 2.53 3.13 2.25
N LEU A 32 2.03 1.89 2.30
CA LEU A 32 0.67 1.62 2.78
C LEU A 32 0.46 1.96 4.26
N ILE A 33 1.48 1.80 5.11
CA ILE A 33 1.41 2.20 6.53
C ILE A 33 1.24 3.72 6.72
N LYS A 34 1.66 4.53 5.74
CA LYS A 34 1.61 6.00 5.79
C LYS A 34 0.30 6.55 5.24
N VAL A 35 -0.56 5.70 4.66
CA VAL A 35 -1.86 6.12 4.15
C VAL A 35 -2.78 6.43 5.34
N PRO A 36 -3.34 7.66 5.43
CA PRO A 36 -4.30 8.00 6.47
C PRO A 36 -5.45 6.99 6.49
N VAL A 37 -5.95 6.64 7.67
CA VAL A 37 -6.99 5.62 7.91
C VAL A 37 -6.53 4.16 7.74
N LEU A 38 -5.67 3.85 6.76
CA LEU A 38 -5.24 2.47 6.48
C LEU A 38 -3.97 2.03 7.23
N GLY A 39 -3.21 2.96 7.82
CA GLY A 39 -1.92 2.65 8.44
C GLY A 39 -1.98 1.54 9.50
N SER A 40 -2.96 1.60 10.40
CA SER A 40 -3.14 0.63 11.49
C SER A 40 -3.48 -0.80 11.03
N TYR A 41 -3.95 -0.96 9.78
CA TYR A 41 -4.23 -2.26 9.16
C TYR A 41 -2.96 -2.92 8.62
N TYR A 42 -2.01 -2.13 8.11
CA TYR A 42 -0.75 -2.63 7.54
C TYR A 42 0.41 -2.64 8.54
N GLU A 43 0.21 -2.13 9.76
CA GLU A 43 1.19 -2.14 10.84
C GLU A 43 1.49 -3.56 11.32
N ASP A 44 2.78 -3.87 11.42
CA ASP A 44 3.25 -5.13 12.02
C ASP A 44 3.24 -4.99 13.55
N LYS A 45 2.29 -5.67 14.20
CA LYS A 45 2.11 -5.69 15.66
C LYS A 45 2.87 -6.84 16.33
N THR A 46 3.63 -7.63 15.57
CA THR A 46 4.42 -8.74 16.10
C THR A 46 5.57 -8.16 16.93
N PRO A 47 5.71 -8.53 18.22
CA PRO A 47 6.80 -8.04 19.05
C PRO A 47 8.15 -8.53 18.52
N ALA A 48 9.20 -7.75 18.75
CA ALA A 48 10.55 -8.07 18.25
C ALA A 48 11.09 -9.40 18.82
N SER A 49 10.66 -9.81 20.01
CA SER A 49 11.02 -11.08 20.63
C SER A 49 10.55 -12.30 19.84
N ASP A 50 9.44 -12.17 19.09
CA ASP A 50 8.81 -13.27 18.36
C ASP A 50 9.28 -13.34 16.90
N LYS A 51 10.13 -12.39 16.48
CA LYS A 51 10.72 -12.38 15.14
C LYS A 51 11.98 -13.24 15.16
N PRO A 52 12.09 -14.27 14.30
CA PRO A 52 13.25 -15.15 14.26
C PRO A 52 14.53 -14.46 13.75
N PHE A 53 14.41 -13.24 13.22
CA PHE A 53 15.47 -12.39 12.69
C PHE A 53 15.06 -10.91 12.80
#